data_AF-A0A7G7G379-F1
#
_entry.id   AF-A0A7G7G379-F1
#
_cell.length_a   1.000
_cell.length_b   1.000
_cell.length_c   1.000
_cell.angle_alpha   90.00
_cell.angle_beta   90.00
_cell.angle_gamma   90.00
#
_symmetry.space_group_name_H-M   'P 1'
#
loop_
_entity.id
_entity.type
_entity.pdbx_description
1 polymer ?
#
loop_
_entity_poly.entity_id
_entity_poly.type
_entity_poly.pdbx_seq_one_letter_code
_entity_poly.pdbx_strand_id
1 'polypeptide(L)'
;MENKFKINAGNEQCLAALKQLIAATAPSLSKTPTTIVNKSFTPPSGDKHDYTSLATYWWPNPKTASKLPYIRKDGQTNPEANAIKDNAYLRDLCKDIRLLGLCYYFTNDEKYASKATEMLKVFFLNSATRMNPHLKYAQMIKGDNKVYGTGTIDTEQFPELLDGVQLIVGSNSWTAANHAALQNWFNQYLNWLMTSDGGKEANAAPNNIGTHYNLQVVTYALFVGNKTLAKSLVETQAFNRLDGQFKASGEQTYELARTNSWTYCNKNLKGWFNLASVAESAGVNLWDYTTPSGKSLKKAFQWMIPYGAGTKSWSFDQIGTFKIEYFTIAARTGSAIYKDLNLQTVLAKDHARFMSGAYSEMLTSRYY
;
A
#
# COMPACT_ATOMS: atom_id res chain seq x y z
N MET A 1 -5.84 -12.79 -15.32
CA MET A 1 -6.15 -13.40 -16.65
C MET A 1 -7.23 -14.46 -16.52
N GLU A 2 -7.05 -15.50 -15.72
CA GLU A 2 -8.05 -16.59 -15.55
C GLU A 2 -9.48 -16.11 -15.25
N ASN A 3 -9.66 -15.21 -14.28
CA ASN A 3 -10.99 -14.70 -13.93
C ASN A 3 -11.68 -13.93 -15.07
N LYS A 4 -10.94 -13.30 -15.99
CA LYS A 4 -11.55 -12.65 -17.17
C LYS A 4 -12.10 -13.68 -18.14
N PHE A 5 -11.40 -14.81 -18.32
CA PHE A 5 -11.93 -15.95 -19.09
C PHE A 5 -13.17 -16.55 -18.42
N LYS A 6 -13.15 -16.75 -17.10
CA LYS A 6 -14.32 -17.23 -16.34
C LYS A 6 -15.53 -16.31 -16.51
N ILE A 7 -15.34 -14.98 -16.47
CA ILE A 7 -16.40 -13.99 -16.76
C ILE A 7 -16.96 -14.17 -18.18
N ASN A 8 -16.09 -14.25 -19.19
CA ASN A 8 -16.51 -14.40 -20.59
C ASN A 8 -17.23 -15.74 -20.84
N ALA A 9 -16.89 -16.77 -20.08
CA ALA A 9 -17.55 -18.07 -20.11
C ALA A 9 -18.85 -18.13 -19.30
N GLY A 10 -19.30 -17.01 -18.71
CA GLY A 10 -20.56 -16.93 -17.98
C GLY A 10 -20.51 -17.48 -16.56
N ASN A 11 -19.32 -17.60 -15.94
CA ASN A 11 -19.22 -18.06 -14.55
C ASN A 11 -19.97 -17.11 -13.59
N GLU A 12 -21.02 -17.62 -12.97
CA GLU A 12 -21.95 -16.84 -12.15
C GLU A 12 -21.27 -16.11 -10.98
N GLN A 13 -20.32 -16.76 -10.32
CA GLN A 13 -19.61 -16.18 -9.19
C GLN A 13 -18.75 -15.01 -9.65
N CYS A 14 -17.95 -15.18 -10.70
CA CYS A 14 -17.13 -14.11 -11.26
C CYS A 14 -18.00 -12.95 -11.78
N LEU A 15 -19.16 -13.23 -12.35
CA LEU A 15 -20.13 -12.20 -12.76
C LEU A 15 -20.70 -11.44 -11.55
N ALA A 16 -21.02 -12.13 -10.45
CA ALA A 16 -21.47 -11.49 -9.21
C ALA A 16 -20.39 -10.58 -8.62
N ALA A 17 -19.13 -11.03 -8.58
CA ALA A 17 -18.01 -10.20 -8.12
C ALA A 17 -17.72 -9.02 -9.05
N LEU A 18 -17.89 -9.19 -10.37
CA LEU A 18 -17.80 -8.09 -11.33
C LEU A 18 -18.89 -7.04 -11.08
N LYS A 19 -20.12 -7.45 -10.77
CA LYS A 19 -21.20 -6.53 -10.40
C LYS A 19 -20.86 -5.74 -9.14
N GLN A 20 -20.27 -6.37 -8.12
CA GLN A 20 -19.81 -5.67 -6.91
C GLN A 20 -18.69 -4.68 -7.22
N LEU A 21 -17.71 -5.09 -8.04
CA LEU A 21 -16.64 -4.20 -8.48
C LEU A 21 -17.20 -2.97 -9.22
N ILE A 22 -18.11 -3.17 -10.18
CA ILE A 22 -18.75 -2.06 -10.92
C ILE A 22 -19.50 -1.12 -9.97
N ALA A 23 -20.27 -1.67 -9.01
CA ALA A 23 -20.98 -0.86 -8.02
C ALA A 23 -20.02 -0.05 -7.14
N ALA A 24 -18.91 -0.65 -6.71
CA ALA A 24 -17.88 0.02 -5.91
C ALA A 24 -17.14 1.14 -6.68
N THR A 25 -17.04 1.02 -8.00
CA THR A 25 -16.37 2.00 -8.89
C THR A 25 -17.30 3.12 -9.35
N ALA A 26 -18.62 2.94 -9.27
CA ALA A 26 -19.59 3.94 -9.75
C ALA A 26 -19.35 5.36 -9.20
N PRO A 27 -19.03 5.58 -7.91
CA PRO A 27 -18.73 6.92 -7.39
C PRO A 27 -17.50 7.59 -8.03
N SER A 28 -16.50 6.79 -8.43
CA SER A 28 -15.26 7.28 -9.02
C SER A 28 -15.50 7.89 -10.42
N LEU A 29 -16.49 7.40 -11.17
CA LEU A 29 -16.84 7.92 -12.51
C LEU A 29 -17.33 9.37 -12.48
N SER A 30 -18.08 9.76 -11.45
CA SER A 30 -18.61 11.12 -11.28
C SER A 30 -17.68 12.07 -10.54
N LYS A 31 -16.55 11.59 -10.01
CA LYS A 31 -15.67 12.37 -9.14
C LYS A 31 -14.86 13.39 -9.94
N THR A 32 -14.82 14.64 -9.51
CA THR A 32 -13.87 15.62 -10.05
C THR A 32 -12.43 15.21 -9.71
N PRO A 33 -11.50 15.13 -10.69
CA PRO A 33 -10.10 14.85 -10.41
C PRO A 33 -9.55 15.78 -9.34
N THR A 34 -8.92 15.19 -8.34
CA THR A 34 -8.34 15.95 -7.23
C THR A 34 -6.88 16.29 -7.53
N THR A 35 -6.45 17.46 -7.11
CA THR A 35 -5.05 17.91 -7.14
C THR A 35 -4.64 18.40 -5.76
N ILE A 36 -3.37 18.26 -5.44
CA ILE A 36 -2.81 18.78 -4.20
C ILE A 36 -2.54 20.28 -4.24
N VAL A 37 -2.54 20.95 -5.40
CA VAL A 37 -2.15 22.38 -5.48
C VAL A 37 -3.19 23.32 -4.84
N ASN A 38 -4.44 22.86 -4.72
CA ASN A 38 -5.57 23.64 -4.20
C ASN A 38 -5.62 23.70 -2.66
N LYS A 39 -4.66 23.10 -1.96
CA LYS A 39 -4.58 23.16 -0.50
C LYS A 39 -4.43 24.62 -0.02
N SER A 40 -5.14 24.97 1.06
CA SER A 40 -5.02 26.29 1.68
C SER A 40 -3.62 26.51 2.26
N PHE A 41 -3.05 25.48 2.87
CA PHE A 41 -1.70 25.48 3.43
C PHE A 41 -0.63 25.69 2.36
N THR A 42 0.30 26.61 2.54
CA THR A 42 1.46 26.78 1.64
C THR A 42 2.64 25.98 2.19
N PRO A 43 3.19 25.01 1.42
CA PRO A 43 4.34 24.23 1.84
C PRO A 43 5.55 25.12 2.21
N PRO A 44 6.47 24.67 3.08
CA PRO A 44 7.63 25.47 3.48
C PRO A 44 8.54 25.93 2.31
N SER A 45 8.49 25.25 1.17
CA SER A 45 9.17 25.68 -0.07
C SER A 45 8.57 26.92 -0.74
N GLY A 46 7.32 27.25 -0.42
CA GLY A 46 6.50 28.20 -1.19
C GLY A 46 5.80 27.58 -2.41
N ASP A 47 6.12 26.32 -2.79
CA ASP A 47 5.56 25.66 -3.96
C ASP A 47 4.33 24.79 -3.59
N LYS A 48 3.16 25.11 -4.15
CA LYS A 48 1.91 24.35 -3.92
C LYS A 48 1.93 22.94 -4.53
N HIS A 49 2.82 22.68 -5.48
CA HIS A 49 3.03 21.35 -6.07
C HIS A 49 3.71 20.38 -5.10
N ASP A 50 4.23 20.85 -3.98
CA ASP A 50 4.83 19.99 -2.97
C ASP A 50 3.77 19.31 -2.11
N TYR A 51 3.85 17.98 -2.05
CA TYR A 51 3.02 17.19 -1.15
C TYR A 51 3.31 17.55 0.30
N THR A 52 2.26 17.76 1.07
CA THR A 52 2.37 18.12 2.47
C THR A 52 1.38 17.35 3.33
N SER A 53 1.83 16.91 4.50
CA SER A 53 0.94 16.35 5.52
C SER A 53 1.52 16.59 6.92
N LEU A 54 0.72 16.37 7.96
CA LEU A 54 1.15 16.42 9.35
C LEU A 54 1.19 15.01 9.93
N ALA A 55 2.16 14.74 10.81
CA ALA A 55 2.29 13.43 11.43
C ALA A 55 1.09 13.13 12.34
N THR A 56 0.45 11.98 12.12
CA THR A 56 -0.87 11.66 12.69
C THR A 56 -0.89 11.46 14.20
N TYR A 57 0.22 11.06 14.81
CA TYR A 57 0.29 10.74 16.25
C TYR A 57 1.00 11.79 17.09
N TRP A 58 1.17 13.01 16.57
CA TRP A 58 1.88 14.07 17.25
C TRP A 58 0.91 15.14 17.76
N TRP A 59 1.01 15.44 19.05
CA TRP A 59 0.06 16.29 19.78
C TRP A 59 0.75 17.49 20.41
N PRO A 60 0.03 18.61 20.61
CA PRO A 60 0.52 19.76 21.38
C PRO A 60 1.08 19.32 22.74
N ASN A 61 2.27 19.80 23.11
CA ASN A 61 2.93 19.42 24.34
C ASN A 61 2.35 20.20 25.53
N PRO A 62 1.65 19.56 26.48
CA PRO A 62 1.04 20.28 27.59
C PRO A 62 2.07 20.86 28.57
N LYS A 63 3.33 20.39 28.54
CA LYS A 63 4.41 20.80 29.43
C LYS A 63 5.12 22.10 29.03
N THR A 64 4.78 22.68 27.88
CA THR A 64 5.36 23.96 27.42
C THR A 64 4.27 25.01 27.20
N ALA A 65 4.61 26.27 27.43
CA ALA A 65 3.67 27.38 27.21
C ALA A 65 3.26 27.51 25.73
N SER A 66 4.22 27.32 24.82
CA SER A 66 4.01 27.35 23.37
C SER A 66 3.31 26.10 22.80
N LYS A 67 3.13 25.05 23.61
CA LYS A 67 2.70 23.72 23.19
C LYS A 67 3.60 23.03 22.15
N LEU A 68 4.83 23.53 21.99
CA LEU A 68 5.85 23.00 21.08
C LEU A 68 7.08 22.50 21.87
N PRO A 69 7.92 21.62 21.28
CA PRO A 69 7.61 20.80 20.10
C PRO A 69 6.45 19.85 20.41
N TYR A 70 5.70 19.43 19.39
CA TYR A 70 4.67 18.40 19.57
C TYR A 70 5.31 17.12 20.12
N ILE A 71 4.52 16.32 20.82
CA ILE A 71 4.94 15.05 21.42
C ILE A 71 4.15 13.88 20.82
N ARG A 72 4.83 12.75 20.66
CA ARG A 72 4.22 11.53 20.11
C ARG A 72 3.31 10.86 21.14
N LYS A 73 2.08 10.54 20.74
CA LYS A 73 1.14 9.65 21.43
C LYS A 73 0.77 8.51 20.48
N ASP A 74 1.51 7.40 20.57
CA ASP A 74 1.36 6.30 19.62
C ASP A 74 -0.09 5.79 19.55
N GLY A 75 -0.57 5.54 18.33
CA GLY A 75 -1.92 5.04 18.08
C GLY A 75 -3.06 6.02 18.35
N GLN A 76 -2.78 7.22 18.87
CA GLN A 76 -3.77 8.26 19.15
C GLN A 76 -3.71 9.34 18.06
N THR A 77 -4.66 9.29 17.13
CA THR A 77 -4.71 10.22 15.99
C THR A 77 -5.06 11.65 16.44
N ASN A 78 -4.17 12.60 16.19
CA ASN A 78 -4.46 14.03 16.31
C ASN A 78 -5.34 14.47 15.11
N PRO A 79 -6.59 14.92 15.34
CA PRO A 79 -7.48 15.36 14.26
C PRO A 79 -6.93 16.55 13.46
N GLU A 80 -6.02 17.34 14.05
CA GLU A 80 -5.31 18.42 13.35
C GLU A 80 -4.54 17.93 12.12
N ALA A 81 -4.12 16.67 12.09
CA ALA A 81 -3.48 16.10 10.91
C ALA A 81 -4.39 16.14 9.67
N ASN A 82 -5.71 16.22 9.86
CA ASN A 82 -6.68 16.36 8.79
C ASN A 82 -6.86 17.79 8.28
N ALA A 83 -6.14 18.78 8.83
CA ALA A 83 -6.15 20.15 8.32
C ALA A 83 -5.49 20.25 6.94
N ILE A 84 -4.57 19.34 6.62
CA ILE A 84 -3.97 19.21 5.28
C ILE A 84 -4.48 17.90 4.67
N LYS A 85 -5.05 17.99 3.46
CA LYS A 85 -5.83 16.90 2.86
C LYS A 85 -5.07 16.08 1.82
N ASP A 86 -3.83 16.43 1.49
CA ASP A 86 -3.07 15.75 0.43
C ASP A 86 -3.01 14.23 0.62
N ASN A 87 -2.84 13.76 1.87
CA ASN A 87 -2.87 12.34 2.19
C ASN A 87 -4.22 11.67 1.89
N ALA A 88 -5.34 12.34 2.19
CA ALA A 88 -6.66 11.83 1.86
C ALA A 88 -6.85 11.79 0.33
N TYR A 89 -6.48 12.86 -0.37
CA TYR A 89 -6.59 12.96 -1.82
C TYR A 89 -5.77 11.90 -2.56
N LEU A 90 -4.55 11.65 -2.07
CA LEU A 90 -3.65 10.65 -2.63
C LEU A 90 -4.19 9.23 -2.42
N ARG A 91 -4.63 8.89 -1.20
CA ARG A 91 -5.19 7.56 -0.91
C ARG A 91 -6.46 7.28 -1.73
N ASP A 92 -7.31 8.29 -1.83
CA ASP A 92 -8.51 8.26 -2.66
C ASP A 92 -8.17 8.02 -4.14
N LEU A 93 -7.20 8.76 -4.69
CA LEU A 93 -6.74 8.57 -6.05
C LEU A 93 -6.22 7.15 -6.27
N CYS A 94 -5.40 6.61 -5.37
CA CYS A 94 -4.87 5.25 -5.50
C CYS A 94 -5.98 4.21 -5.57
N LYS A 95 -6.99 4.34 -4.69
CA LYS A 95 -8.17 3.49 -4.69
C LYS A 95 -8.95 3.63 -6.00
N ASP A 96 -9.23 4.86 -6.42
CA ASP A 96 -10.01 5.15 -7.63
C ASP A 96 -9.33 4.58 -8.88
N ILE A 97 -8.02 4.81 -9.05
CA ILE A 97 -7.25 4.27 -10.19
C ILE A 97 -7.22 2.74 -10.20
N ARG A 98 -7.03 2.10 -9.05
CA ARG A 98 -7.09 0.63 -8.95
C ARG A 98 -8.46 0.10 -9.39
N LEU A 99 -9.54 0.68 -8.87
CA LEU A 99 -10.91 0.25 -9.16
C LEU A 99 -11.29 0.49 -10.64
N LEU A 100 -10.98 1.67 -11.17
CA LEU A 100 -11.19 2.00 -12.58
C LEU A 100 -10.40 1.09 -13.51
N GLY A 101 -9.13 0.82 -13.18
CA GLY A 101 -8.29 -0.11 -13.96
C GLY A 101 -8.84 -1.54 -13.98
N LEU A 102 -9.29 -2.05 -12.83
CA LEU A 102 -9.94 -3.36 -12.75
C LEU A 102 -11.24 -3.40 -13.55
N CYS A 103 -12.09 -2.37 -13.44
CA CYS A 103 -13.33 -2.29 -14.22
C CYS A 103 -13.05 -2.27 -15.72
N TYR A 104 -12.11 -1.45 -16.19
CA TYR A 104 -11.70 -1.46 -17.59
C TYR A 104 -11.20 -2.84 -18.01
N TYR A 105 -10.30 -3.45 -17.23
CA TYR A 105 -9.74 -4.76 -17.58
C TYR A 105 -10.81 -5.84 -17.73
N PHE A 106 -11.81 -5.90 -16.85
CA PHE A 106 -12.83 -6.95 -16.92
C PHE A 106 -13.97 -6.67 -17.89
N THR A 107 -14.26 -5.40 -18.21
CA THR A 107 -15.41 -5.03 -19.05
C THR A 107 -15.02 -4.58 -20.46
N ASN A 108 -13.76 -4.16 -20.66
CA ASN A 108 -13.28 -3.40 -21.83
C ASN A 108 -14.07 -2.09 -22.10
N ASP A 109 -14.79 -1.57 -21.11
CA ASP A 109 -15.54 -0.32 -21.24
C ASP A 109 -14.61 0.89 -21.04
N GLU A 110 -14.38 1.63 -22.13
CA GLU A 110 -13.46 2.78 -22.20
C GLU A 110 -13.78 3.89 -21.21
N LYS A 111 -15.03 4.01 -20.70
CA LYS A 111 -15.36 5.08 -19.73
C LYS A 111 -14.50 4.98 -18.46
N TYR A 112 -14.12 3.77 -18.06
CA TYR A 112 -13.28 3.56 -16.87
C TYR A 112 -11.82 3.98 -17.13
N ALA A 113 -11.25 3.60 -18.28
CA ALA A 113 -9.90 3.99 -18.67
C ALA A 113 -9.80 5.50 -18.95
N SER A 114 -10.83 6.09 -19.57
CA SER A 114 -10.96 7.52 -19.78
C SER A 114 -10.93 8.28 -18.45
N LYS A 115 -11.73 7.84 -17.47
CA LYS A 115 -11.76 8.47 -16.14
C LYS A 115 -10.42 8.33 -15.39
N ALA A 116 -9.81 7.15 -15.44
CA ALA A 116 -8.51 6.93 -14.82
C ALA A 116 -7.44 7.83 -15.45
N THR A 117 -7.45 7.97 -16.78
CA THR A 117 -6.56 8.85 -17.54
C THR A 117 -6.72 10.30 -17.10
N GLU A 118 -7.95 10.80 -17.00
CA GLU A 118 -8.26 12.16 -16.54
C GLU A 118 -7.65 12.43 -15.16
N MET A 119 -7.88 11.53 -14.20
CA MET A 119 -7.37 11.64 -12.84
C MET A 119 -5.83 11.60 -12.76
N LEU A 120 -5.20 10.67 -13.49
CA LEU A 120 -3.75 10.54 -13.55
C LEU A 120 -3.10 11.77 -14.17
N LYS A 121 -3.68 12.32 -15.24
CA LYS A 121 -3.18 13.54 -15.87
C LYS A 121 -3.21 14.71 -14.91
N VAL A 122 -4.32 14.93 -14.20
CA VAL A 122 -4.44 16.02 -13.23
C VAL A 122 -3.43 15.88 -12.08
N PHE A 123 -3.27 14.67 -11.54
CA PHE A 123 -2.43 14.50 -10.36
C PHE A 123 -0.92 14.40 -10.66
N PHE A 124 -0.51 13.86 -11.82
CA PHE A 124 0.90 13.57 -12.10
C PHE A 124 1.48 14.34 -13.29
N LEU A 125 0.68 14.67 -14.31
CA LEU A 125 1.22 15.03 -15.63
C LEU A 125 1.02 16.50 -15.99
N ASN A 126 -0.16 17.05 -15.72
CA ASN A 126 -0.51 18.42 -16.07
C ASN A 126 0.33 19.42 -15.24
N SER A 127 1.08 20.28 -15.91
CA SER A 127 2.03 21.21 -15.26
C SER A 127 1.38 22.11 -14.21
N ALA A 128 0.14 22.55 -14.43
CA ALA A 128 -0.60 23.43 -13.52
C ALA A 128 -1.11 22.73 -12.25
N THR A 129 -1.17 21.40 -12.21
CA THR A 129 -1.83 20.66 -11.12
C THR A 129 -1.03 19.48 -10.56
N ARG A 130 0.07 19.08 -11.22
CA ARG A 130 0.83 17.88 -10.85
C ARG A 130 1.44 17.96 -9.45
N MET A 131 1.56 16.84 -8.76
CA MET A 131 2.41 16.73 -7.58
C MET A 131 3.89 16.67 -8.00
N ASN A 132 4.79 17.35 -7.29
CA ASN A 132 6.23 17.17 -7.46
C ASN A 132 6.66 15.77 -6.98
N PRO A 133 7.64 15.11 -7.64
CA PRO A 133 8.02 13.73 -7.36
C PRO A 133 8.89 13.58 -6.10
N HIS A 134 8.40 14.06 -4.95
CA HIS A 134 9.04 13.90 -3.64
C HIS A 134 8.07 14.09 -2.46
N LEU A 135 8.46 13.61 -1.28
CA LEU A 135 7.71 13.74 -0.01
C LEU A 135 8.46 14.56 1.05
N LYS A 136 9.23 15.59 0.64
CA LYS A 136 10.05 16.40 1.55
C LYS A 136 9.28 17.00 2.73
N TYR A 137 7.99 17.31 2.56
CA TYR A 137 7.13 17.92 3.57
C TYR A 137 5.99 17.00 4.03
N ALA A 138 6.16 15.68 3.86
CA ALA A 138 5.24 14.69 4.42
C ALA A 138 5.45 14.51 5.92
N GLN A 139 4.35 14.31 6.64
CA GLN A 139 4.29 14.06 8.07
C GLN A 139 5.14 15.03 8.91
N MET A 140 5.02 16.33 8.62
CA MET A 140 5.68 17.35 9.41
C MET A 140 5.18 17.33 10.85
N ILE A 141 6.08 17.64 11.79
CA ILE A 141 5.81 17.71 13.22
C ILE A 141 6.01 19.16 13.65
N LYS A 142 5.00 19.77 14.27
CA LYS A 142 5.10 21.17 14.66
C LYS A 142 6.15 21.35 15.76
N GLY A 143 7.07 22.29 15.53
CA GLY A 143 8.19 22.59 16.42
C GLY A 143 9.35 21.60 16.34
N ASP A 144 9.34 20.68 15.38
CA ASP A 144 10.42 19.72 15.13
C ASP A 144 10.87 19.80 13.67
N ASN A 145 12.18 19.92 13.45
CA ASN A 145 12.80 20.03 12.14
C ASN A 145 13.57 18.76 11.74
N LYS A 146 13.51 17.70 12.54
CA LYS A 146 14.16 16.43 12.23
C LYS A 146 13.53 15.79 11.00
N VAL A 147 14.37 15.08 10.26
CA VAL A 147 13.94 14.26 9.13
C VAL A 147 13.55 12.88 9.65
N TYR A 148 12.39 12.40 9.24
CA TYR A 148 11.88 11.08 9.61
C TYR A 148 11.54 10.26 8.35
N GLY A 149 11.79 8.96 8.40
CA GLY A 149 11.39 8.03 7.34
C GLY A 149 9.88 7.79 7.25
N THR A 150 9.13 8.15 8.30
CA THR A 150 7.68 7.87 8.40
C THR A 150 6.88 8.56 7.30
N GLY A 151 7.34 9.69 6.78
CA GLY A 151 6.68 10.42 5.68
C GLY A 151 6.47 9.57 4.42
N THR A 152 7.37 8.61 4.15
CA THR A 152 7.26 7.71 2.98
C THR A 152 6.06 6.76 3.02
N ILE A 153 5.44 6.59 4.19
CA ILE A 153 4.20 5.80 4.35
C ILE A 153 3.02 6.46 3.66
N ASP A 154 3.06 7.78 3.46
CA ASP A 154 1.95 8.50 2.84
C ASP A 154 1.70 8.08 1.38
N THR A 155 2.69 7.48 0.71
CA THR A 155 2.59 6.92 -0.65
C THR A 155 2.58 5.39 -0.69
N GLU A 156 2.36 4.71 0.44
CA GLU A 156 2.42 3.24 0.51
C GLU A 156 1.42 2.51 -0.41
N GLN A 157 0.41 3.21 -0.92
CA GLN A 157 -0.61 2.70 -1.85
C GLN A 157 -0.29 2.92 -3.33
N PHE A 158 0.78 3.67 -3.67
CA PHE A 158 1.20 3.82 -5.07
C PHE A 158 1.49 2.50 -5.79
N PRO A 159 2.01 1.43 -5.15
CA PRO A 159 2.09 0.12 -5.80
C PRO A 159 0.72 -0.37 -6.30
N GLU A 160 -0.34 -0.20 -5.51
CA GLU A 160 -1.72 -0.58 -5.90
C GLU A 160 -2.29 0.34 -7.01
N LEU A 161 -1.90 1.62 -7.02
CA LEU A 161 -2.21 2.55 -8.12
C LEU A 161 -1.57 2.09 -9.43
N LEU A 162 -0.30 1.67 -9.39
CA LEU A 162 0.44 1.21 -10.57
C LEU A 162 -0.14 -0.07 -11.15
N ASP A 163 -0.66 -1.00 -10.32
CA ASP A 163 -1.47 -2.12 -10.83
C ASP A 163 -2.65 -1.61 -11.68
N GLY A 164 -3.38 -0.62 -11.19
CA GLY A 164 -4.51 -0.01 -11.91
C GLY A 164 -4.08 0.64 -13.22
N VAL A 165 -2.93 1.32 -13.25
CA VAL A 165 -2.34 1.89 -14.46
C VAL A 165 -2.00 0.80 -15.47
N GLN A 166 -1.36 -0.28 -15.05
CA GLN A 166 -0.99 -1.38 -15.95
C GLN A 166 -2.21 -2.03 -16.59
N LEU A 167 -3.35 -2.04 -15.90
CA LEU A 167 -4.60 -2.60 -16.42
C LEU A 167 -5.25 -1.75 -17.52
N ILE A 168 -4.98 -0.44 -17.58
CA ILE A 168 -5.49 0.47 -18.63
C ILE A 168 -4.52 0.68 -19.80
N VAL A 169 -3.32 0.10 -19.75
CA VAL A 169 -2.38 0.12 -20.87
C VAL A 169 -3.01 -0.54 -22.09
N GLY A 170 -2.96 0.15 -23.24
CA GLY A 170 -3.60 -0.29 -24.49
C GLY A 170 -5.04 0.19 -24.67
N SER A 171 -5.62 0.90 -23.69
CA SER A 171 -6.86 1.66 -23.91
C SER A 171 -6.65 2.82 -24.87
N ASN A 172 -7.74 3.27 -25.51
CA ASN A 172 -7.73 4.44 -26.38
C ASN A 172 -7.38 5.71 -25.60
N SER A 173 -7.77 5.76 -24.32
CA SER A 173 -7.58 6.94 -23.47
C SER A 173 -6.15 7.05 -22.92
N TRP A 174 -5.51 5.93 -22.57
CA TRP A 174 -4.17 5.90 -21.98
C TRP A 174 -3.07 5.69 -23.02
N THR A 175 -2.60 6.79 -23.60
CA THR A 175 -1.60 6.78 -24.68
C THR A 175 -0.19 6.40 -24.18
N ALA A 176 0.67 5.96 -25.11
CA ALA A 176 2.09 5.71 -24.83
C ALA A 176 2.82 6.94 -24.27
N ALA A 177 2.46 8.15 -24.72
CA ALA A 177 3.02 9.40 -24.21
C ALA A 177 2.64 9.65 -22.74
N ASN A 178 1.38 9.39 -22.36
CA ASN A 178 0.96 9.48 -20.95
C ASN A 178 1.71 8.45 -20.09
N HIS A 179 1.87 7.22 -20.59
CA HIS A 179 2.58 6.17 -19.88
C HIS A 179 4.06 6.53 -19.65
N ALA A 180 4.76 6.99 -20.69
CA ALA A 180 6.16 7.43 -20.60
C ALA A 180 6.31 8.63 -19.64
N ALA A 181 5.38 9.59 -19.67
CA ALA A 181 5.40 10.73 -18.75
C ALA A 181 5.21 10.29 -17.29
N LEU A 182 4.33 9.32 -17.02
CA LEU A 182 4.15 8.76 -15.69
C LEU A 182 5.36 7.95 -15.23
N GLN A 183 5.97 7.15 -16.10
CA GLN A 183 7.23 6.46 -15.81
C GLN A 183 8.34 7.45 -15.46
N ASN A 184 8.44 8.57 -16.18
CA ASN A 184 9.41 9.62 -15.85
C ASN A 184 9.16 10.25 -14.47
N TRP A 185 7.90 10.45 -14.08
CA TRP A 185 7.56 10.92 -12.73
C TRP A 185 8.00 9.92 -11.66
N PHE A 186 7.68 8.63 -11.84
CA PHE A 186 8.08 7.57 -10.91
C PHE A 186 9.59 7.33 -10.89
N ASN A 187 10.30 7.55 -12.00
CA ASN A 187 11.76 7.47 -12.04
C ASN A 187 12.40 8.58 -11.18
N GLN A 188 11.90 9.81 -11.28
CA GLN A 188 12.33 10.91 -10.42
C GLN A 188 12.01 10.62 -8.94
N TYR A 189 10.81 10.10 -8.67
CA TYR A 189 10.40 9.79 -7.30
C TYR A 189 11.21 8.63 -6.70
N LEU A 190 11.49 7.59 -7.47
CA LEU A 190 12.36 6.48 -7.09
C LEU A 190 13.77 6.99 -6.75
N ASN A 191 14.35 7.84 -7.61
CA ASN A 191 15.65 8.44 -7.34
C ASN A 191 15.62 9.27 -6.04
N TRP A 192 14.57 10.07 -5.82
CA TRP A 192 14.41 10.83 -4.58
C TRP A 192 14.30 9.92 -3.35
N LEU A 193 13.51 8.84 -3.41
CA LEU A 193 13.40 7.87 -2.32
C LEU A 193 14.74 7.20 -2.00
N MET A 194 15.55 6.89 -2.99
CA MET A 194 16.84 6.21 -2.77
C MET A 194 17.95 7.14 -2.26
N THR A 195 17.85 8.44 -2.50
CA THR A 195 18.96 9.40 -2.27
C THR A 195 18.66 10.45 -1.19
N SER A 196 17.40 10.78 -0.95
CA SER A 196 17.01 11.76 0.07
C SER A 196 17.20 11.24 1.49
N ASP A 197 17.37 12.16 2.44
CA ASP A 197 17.54 11.80 3.86
C ASP A 197 16.30 11.09 4.41
N GLY A 198 15.10 11.56 4.07
CA GLY A 198 13.85 10.90 4.49
C GLY A 198 13.71 9.50 3.89
N GLY A 199 14.14 9.31 2.65
CA GLY A 199 14.19 8.00 2.02
C GLY A 199 15.20 7.03 2.67
N LYS A 200 16.39 7.53 3.03
CA LYS A 200 17.40 6.75 3.77
C LYS A 200 16.91 6.34 5.16
N GLU A 201 16.28 7.25 5.89
CA GLU A 201 15.65 6.95 7.19
C GLU A 201 14.53 5.90 7.04
N ALA A 202 13.72 5.98 5.99
CA ALA A 202 12.69 4.99 5.70
C ALA A 202 13.28 3.61 5.38
N ASN A 203 14.36 3.57 4.60
CA ASN A 203 15.08 2.33 4.28
C ASN A 203 15.66 1.66 5.54
N ALA A 204 16.25 2.47 6.43
CA ALA A 204 16.86 2.03 7.68
C ALA A 204 15.84 1.64 8.75
N ALA A 205 14.56 2.02 8.60
CA ALA A 205 13.53 1.73 9.58
C ALA A 205 13.35 0.21 9.78
N PRO A 206 13.46 -0.29 11.02
CA PRO A 206 13.48 -1.73 11.28
C PRO A 206 12.08 -2.34 11.34
N ASN A 207 11.03 -1.55 11.15
CA ASN A 207 9.62 -1.95 11.27
C ASN A 207 8.92 -1.87 9.90
N ASN A 208 7.59 -1.90 9.88
CA ASN A 208 6.75 -1.83 8.69
C ASN A 208 7.10 -0.71 7.71
N ILE A 209 7.68 0.40 8.17
CA ILE A 209 8.15 1.48 7.30
C ILE A 209 9.21 0.96 6.32
N GLY A 210 10.19 0.19 6.79
CA GLY A 210 11.21 -0.40 5.92
C GLY A 210 10.62 -1.43 4.94
N THR A 211 9.62 -2.20 5.37
CA THR A 211 8.90 -3.15 4.51
C THR A 211 8.18 -2.42 3.37
N HIS A 212 7.41 -1.38 3.71
CA HIS A 212 6.71 -0.57 2.72
C HIS A 212 7.65 0.26 1.85
N TYR A 213 8.80 0.70 2.38
CA TYR A 213 9.84 1.32 1.57
C TYR A 213 10.33 0.34 0.49
N ASN A 214 10.67 -0.90 0.85
CA ASN A 214 11.10 -1.91 -0.12
C ASN A 214 10.02 -2.27 -1.14
N LEU A 215 8.77 -2.43 -0.70
CA LEU A 215 7.65 -2.60 -1.62
C LEU A 215 7.61 -1.46 -2.65
N GLN A 216 7.68 -0.21 -2.20
CA GLN A 216 7.67 0.96 -3.08
C GLN A 216 8.84 0.95 -4.07
N VAL A 217 10.09 0.89 -3.59
CA VAL A 217 11.25 1.02 -4.50
C VAL A 217 11.38 -0.14 -5.48
N VAL A 218 11.03 -1.37 -5.08
CA VAL A 218 11.04 -2.54 -5.98
C VAL A 218 9.93 -2.41 -7.03
N THR A 219 8.71 -2.04 -6.63
CA THR A 219 7.61 -1.81 -7.58
C THR A 219 7.95 -0.69 -8.57
N TYR A 220 8.50 0.43 -8.10
CA TYR A 220 8.81 1.55 -8.99
C TYR A 220 9.96 1.22 -9.94
N ALA A 221 10.99 0.51 -9.48
CA ALA A 221 12.07 0.03 -10.33
C ALA A 221 11.55 -0.87 -11.47
N LEU A 222 10.60 -1.77 -11.18
CA LEU A 222 9.93 -2.58 -12.21
C LEU A 222 9.09 -1.72 -13.15
N PHE A 223 8.32 -0.77 -12.62
CA PHE A 223 7.44 0.09 -13.41
C PHE A 223 8.21 0.94 -14.43
N VAL A 224 9.40 1.44 -14.06
CA VAL A 224 10.28 2.19 -14.97
C VAL A 224 11.17 1.30 -15.84
N GLY A 225 10.95 -0.02 -15.82
CA GLY A 225 11.67 -0.99 -16.67
C GLY A 225 13.03 -1.43 -16.15
N ASN A 226 13.46 -1.00 -14.96
CA ASN A 226 14.75 -1.36 -14.38
C ASN A 226 14.67 -2.63 -13.51
N LYS A 227 14.48 -3.77 -14.17
CA LYS A 227 14.39 -5.09 -13.51
C LYS A 227 15.67 -5.48 -12.74
N THR A 228 16.84 -5.07 -13.23
CA THR A 228 18.13 -5.32 -12.56
C THR A 228 18.19 -4.63 -11.21
N LEU A 229 17.79 -3.35 -11.14
CA LEU A 229 17.69 -2.62 -9.87
C LEU A 229 16.66 -3.27 -8.94
N ALA A 230 15.48 -3.62 -9.45
CA ALA A 230 14.44 -4.27 -8.65
C ALA A 230 14.95 -5.57 -7.99
N LYS A 231 15.63 -6.42 -8.77
CA LYS A 231 16.25 -7.65 -8.26
C LYS A 231 17.31 -7.35 -7.18
N SER A 232 18.21 -6.42 -7.46
CA SER A 232 19.27 -6.01 -6.52
C SER A 232 18.70 -5.48 -5.20
N LEU A 233 17.64 -4.68 -5.24
CA LEU A 233 16.98 -4.15 -4.03
C LEU A 233 16.39 -5.27 -3.17
N VAL A 234 15.79 -6.29 -3.78
CA VAL A 234 15.30 -7.47 -3.04
C VAL A 234 16.46 -8.21 -2.38
N GLU A 235 17.50 -8.53 -3.14
CA GLU A 235 18.62 -9.36 -2.68
C GLU A 235 19.47 -8.65 -1.60
N THR A 236 19.68 -7.34 -1.73
CA THR A 236 20.56 -6.57 -0.84
C THR A 236 19.83 -5.96 0.36
N GLN A 237 18.52 -5.70 0.25
CA GLN A 237 17.74 -5.03 1.30
C GLN A 237 16.66 -5.93 1.89
N ALA A 238 15.79 -6.52 1.06
CA ALA A 238 14.63 -7.26 1.56
C ALA A 238 15.04 -8.52 2.33
N PHE A 239 16.01 -9.29 1.85
CA PHE A 239 16.53 -10.46 2.57
C PHE A 239 17.05 -10.12 3.97
N ASN A 240 17.88 -9.09 4.08
CA ASN A 240 18.42 -8.63 5.36
C ASN A 240 17.32 -8.10 6.29
N ARG A 241 16.34 -7.36 5.76
CA ARG A 241 15.22 -6.85 6.54
C ARG A 241 14.32 -7.95 7.07
N LEU A 242 14.09 -9.01 6.30
CA LEU A 242 13.33 -10.17 6.76
C LEU A 242 13.98 -10.76 8.01
N ASP A 243 15.31 -10.89 8.01
CA ASP A 243 16.02 -11.37 9.19
C ASP A 243 15.85 -10.43 10.38
N GLY A 244 15.99 -9.12 10.19
CA GLY A 244 15.87 -8.15 11.28
C GLY A 244 14.47 -8.02 11.88
N GLN A 245 13.40 -8.25 11.10
CA GLN A 245 12.03 -7.97 11.53
C GLN A 245 11.33 -9.06 12.31
N PHE A 246 11.69 -10.32 12.04
CA PHE A 246 11.02 -11.47 12.62
C PHE A 246 11.89 -12.18 13.65
N LYS A 247 11.28 -12.75 14.69
CA LYS A 247 11.96 -13.80 15.48
C LYS A 247 11.94 -15.12 14.71
N ALA A 248 12.75 -16.08 15.17
CA ALA A 248 12.71 -17.45 14.65
C ALA A 248 11.32 -18.12 14.78
N SER A 249 10.49 -17.66 15.74
CA SER A 249 9.09 -18.08 15.93
C SER A 249 8.10 -17.42 14.98
N GLY A 250 8.51 -16.38 14.22
CA GLY A 250 7.64 -15.57 13.36
C GLY A 250 7.10 -14.28 13.98
N GLU A 251 7.36 -14.04 15.27
CA GLU A 251 6.93 -12.79 15.95
C GLU A 251 7.52 -11.54 15.30
N GLN A 252 6.70 -10.49 15.23
CA GLN A 252 7.05 -9.19 14.66
C GLN A 252 7.39 -8.19 15.78
N THR A 253 8.57 -8.28 16.38
CA THR A 253 8.92 -7.57 17.63
C THR A 253 8.63 -6.06 17.58
N TYR A 254 8.97 -5.39 16.47
CA TYR A 254 8.74 -3.94 16.34
C TYR A 254 7.26 -3.55 16.23
N GLU A 255 6.43 -4.42 15.64
CA GLU A 255 4.99 -4.18 15.52
C GLU A 255 4.25 -4.55 16.81
N LEU A 256 4.73 -5.57 17.52
CA LEU A 256 4.22 -5.98 18.83
C LEU A 256 4.44 -4.91 19.90
N ALA A 257 5.47 -4.08 19.76
CA ALA A 257 5.74 -2.94 20.65
C ALA A 257 4.80 -1.73 20.43
N ARG A 258 3.84 -1.82 19.50
CA ARG A 258 2.92 -0.73 19.17
C ARG A 258 1.65 -0.82 19.98
N THR A 259 1.10 0.33 20.32
CA THR A 259 -0.21 0.45 21.00
C THR A 259 -1.39 -0.11 20.19
N ASN A 260 -1.23 -0.24 18.87
CA ASN A 260 -2.16 -0.90 17.94
C ASN A 260 -1.50 -2.12 17.28
N SER A 261 -0.91 -3.01 18.08
CA SER A 261 -0.02 -4.08 17.62
C SER A 261 -0.67 -5.04 16.62
N TRP A 262 -1.91 -5.46 16.83
CA TRP A 262 -2.62 -6.33 15.86
C TRP A 262 -2.76 -5.66 14.50
N THR A 263 -3.07 -4.36 14.49
CA THR A 263 -3.17 -3.56 13.27
C THR A 263 -1.82 -3.50 12.54
N TYR A 264 -0.74 -3.26 13.28
CA TYR A 264 0.61 -3.15 12.70
C TYR A 264 1.18 -4.48 12.23
N CYS A 265 0.96 -5.58 12.96
CA CYS A 265 1.38 -6.92 12.53
C CYS A 265 0.70 -7.33 11.22
N ASN A 266 -0.60 -7.05 11.06
CA ASN A 266 -1.33 -7.32 9.82
C ASN A 266 -0.86 -6.41 8.68
N LYS A 267 -0.66 -5.11 8.96
CA LYS A 267 -0.13 -4.15 7.97
C LYS A 267 1.22 -4.59 7.43
N ASN A 268 2.16 -4.90 8.32
CA ASN A 268 3.51 -5.30 7.92
C ASN A 268 3.50 -6.63 7.14
N LEU A 269 2.72 -7.62 7.58
CA LEU A 269 2.58 -8.89 6.87
C LEU A 269 1.98 -8.70 5.47
N LYS A 270 0.96 -7.84 5.32
CA LYS A 270 0.43 -7.46 3.99
C LYS A 270 1.53 -6.83 3.13
N GLY A 271 2.33 -5.92 3.69
CA GLY A 271 3.47 -5.30 3.00
C GLY A 271 4.47 -6.34 2.49
N TRP A 272 4.83 -7.31 3.32
CA TRP A 272 5.73 -8.41 2.94
C TRP A 272 5.15 -9.31 1.86
N PHE A 273 3.86 -9.65 1.96
CA PHE A 273 3.19 -10.49 0.96
C PHE A 273 3.13 -9.79 -0.40
N ASN A 274 2.81 -8.49 -0.41
CA ASN A 274 2.85 -7.70 -1.63
C ASN A 274 4.27 -7.61 -2.20
N LEU A 275 5.29 -7.40 -1.34
CA LEU A 275 6.69 -7.37 -1.77
C LEU A 275 7.13 -8.71 -2.37
N ALA A 276 6.71 -9.83 -1.78
CA ALA A 276 7.01 -11.16 -2.31
C ALA A 276 6.35 -11.41 -3.67
N SER A 277 5.08 -11.01 -3.86
CA SER A 277 4.43 -11.04 -5.18
C SER A 277 5.17 -10.22 -6.23
N VAL A 278 5.60 -9.00 -5.88
CA VAL A 278 6.30 -8.11 -6.81
C VAL A 278 7.71 -8.63 -7.13
N ALA A 279 8.41 -9.20 -6.15
CA ALA A 279 9.75 -9.76 -6.33
C ALA A 279 9.82 -10.91 -7.35
N GLU A 280 8.74 -11.67 -7.52
CA GLU A 280 8.66 -12.70 -8.58
C GLU A 280 8.82 -12.09 -9.98
N SER A 281 8.30 -10.87 -10.21
CA SER A 281 8.49 -10.17 -11.49
C SER A 281 9.95 -9.74 -11.72
N ALA A 282 10.72 -9.58 -10.64
CA ALA A 282 12.16 -9.41 -10.66
C ALA A 282 12.93 -10.74 -10.77
N GLY A 283 12.25 -11.89 -10.73
CA GLY A 283 12.86 -13.23 -10.77
C GLY A 283 13.39 -13.70 -9.43
N VAL A 284 12.89 -13.18 -8.31
CA VAL A 284 13.30 -13.56 -6.95
C VAL A 284 12.12 -14.17 -6.19
N ASN A 285 12.31 -15.37 -5.62
CA ASN A 285 11.31 -16.02 -4.78
C ASN A 285 11.50 -15.65 -3.31
N LEU A 286 10.76 -14.65 -2.83
CA LEU A 286 10.72 -14.28 -1.41
C LEU A 286 9.79 -15.16 -0.57
N TRP A 287 8.85 -15.88 -1.18
CA TRP A 287 7.86 -16.69 -0.46
C TRP A 287 8.50 -17.87 0.27
N ASP A 288 9.46 -18.52 -0.38
CA ASP A 288 10.18 -19.69 0.14
C ASP A 288 11.58 -19.35 0.69
N TYR A 289 11.95 -18.06 0.67
CA TYR A 289 13.22 -17.63 1.21
C TYR A 289 13.29 -17.86 2.73
N THR A 290 14.40 -18.45 3.17
CA THR A 290 14.75 -18.61 4.59
C THR A 290 16.08 -17.92 4.83
N THR A 291 16.11 -17.05 5.83
CA THR A 291 17.33 -16.31 6.18
C THR A 291 18.39 -17.24 6.78
N PRO A 292 19.66 -16.81 6.84
CA PRO A 292 20.70 -17.57 7.53
C PRO A 292 20.37 -17.90 9.00
N SER A 293 19.59 -17.05 9.69
CA SER A 293 19.11 -17.32 11.05
C SER A 293 17.79 -18.10 11.11
N GLY A 294 17.34 -18.69 9.99
CA GLY A 294 16.19 -19.58 9.94
C GLY A 294 14.82 -18.88 10.00
N LYS A 295 14.73 -17.58 9.73
CA LYS A 295 13.47 -16.81 9.71
C LYS A 295 12.89 -16.82 8.30
N SER A 296 11.56 -16.77 8.17
CA SER A 296 10.89 -16.76 6.87
C SER A 296 9.50 -16.11 6.95
N LEU A 297 8.98 -15.66 5.80
CA LEU A 297 7.61 -15.14 5.69
C LEU A 297 6.57 -16.19 6.11
N LYS A 298 6.82 -17.45 5.78
CA LYS A 298 5.96 -18.57 6.18
C LYS A 298 5.82 -18.66 7.70
N LYS A 299 6.93 -18.58 8.44
CA LYS A 299 6.90 -18.62 9.91
C LYS A 299 6.17 -17.42 10.51
N ALA A 300 6.39 -16.23 9.95
CA ALA A 300 5.67 -15.01 10.36
C ALA A 300 4.16 -15.12 10.15
N PHE A 301 3.74 -15.66 9.01
CA PHE A 301 2.34 -15.92 8.72
C PHE A 301 1.76 -17.00 9.63
N GLN A 302 2.45 -18.13 9.80
CA GLN A 302 2.04 -19.22 10.69
C GLN A 302 1.81 -18.74 12.13
N TRP A 303 2.68 -17.87 12.63
CA TRP A 303 2.55 -17.30 13.97
C TRP A 303 1.26 -16.48 14.16
N MET A 304 0.78 -15.82 13.11
CA MET A 304 -0.45 -15.03 13.14
C MET A 304 -1.73 -15.88 13.11
N ILE A 305 -1.67 -17.11 12.58
CA ILE A 305 -2.86 -17.95 12.31
C ILE A 305 -3.72 -18.18 13.56
N PRO A 306 -3.19 -18.59 14.74
CA PRO A 306 -4.03 -18.87 15.91
C PRO A 306 -4.83 -17.65 16.40
N TYR A 307 -4.28 -16.44 16.24
CA TYR A 307 -4.98 -15.20 16.58
C TYR A 307 -6.05 -14.86 15.55
N GLY A 308 -5.74 -15.02 14.25
CA GLY A 308 -6.70 -14.84 13.17
C GLY A 308 -7.82 -15.90 13.16
N ALA A 309 -7.58 -17.07 13.74
CA ALA A 309 -8.59 -18.12 13.93
C ALA A 309 -9.43 -17.92 15.21
N GLY A 310 -9.03 -17.01 16.09
CA GLY A 310 -9.64 -16.82 17.40
C GLY A 310 -9.36 -17.95 18.40
N THR A 311 -8.45 -18.88 18.09
CA THR A 311 -8.05 -19.96 19.01
C THR A 311 -7.03 -19.50 20.04
N LYS A 312 -6.39 -18.34 19.82
CA LYS A 312 -5.52 -17.67 20.78
C LYS A 312 -5.92 -16.20 20.94
N SER A 313 -6.07 -15.75 22.18
CA SER A 313 -6.34 -14.34 22.49
C SER A 313 -5.12 -13.45 22.19
N TRP A 314 -5.36 -12.24 21.70
CA TRP A 314 -4.32 -11.24 21.50
C TRP A 314 -3.99 -10.55 22.82
N SER A 315 -2.84 -10.88 23.41
CA SER A 315 -2.40 -10.36 24.72
C SER A 315 -1.51 -9.12 24.65
N PHE A 316 -1.32 -8.54 23.45
CA PHE A 316 -0.53 -7.34 23.22
C PHE A 316 -1.45 -6.12 23.07
N ASP A 317 -0.89 -4.91 23.19
CA ASP A 317 -1.66 -3.68 23.13
C ASP A 317 -2.42 -3.51 21.82
N GLN A 318 -3.72 -3.25 21.92
CA GLN A 318 -4.56 -2.90 20.78
C GLN A 318 -5.62 -1.90 21.27
N ILE A 319 -5.22 -0.63 21.38
CA ILE A 319 -6.06 0.46 21.93
C ILE A 319 -7.22 0.83 21.00
N GLY A 320 -7.04 0.65 19.69
CA GLY A 320 -8.12 0.74 18.70
C GLY A 320 -8.86 -0.59 18.56
N THR A 321 -9.94 -0.62 17.78
CA THR A 321 -10.75 -1.83 17.61
C THR A 321 -9.94 -3.03 17.10
N PHE A 322 -9.93 -4.13 17.87
CA PHE A 322 -9.42 -5.43 17.42
C PHE A 322 -10.45 -6.08 16.49
N LYS A 323 -10.05 -6.36 15.25
CA LYS A 323 -10.87 -7.01 14.22
C LYS A 323 -10.11 -8.16 13.62
N ILE A 324 -10.60 -9.38 13.82
CA ILE A 324 -9.97 -10.60 13.28
C ILE A 324 -9.86 -10.53 11.75
N GLU A 325 -10.83 -9.86 11.11
CA GLU A 325 -10.95 -9.67 9.67
C GLU A 325 -9.76 -8.95 9.04
N TYR A 326 -8.94 -8.23 9.83
CA TYR A 326 -7.69 -7.66 9.33
C TYR A 326 -6.72 -8.72 8.81
N PHE A 327 -6.81 -9.96 9.33
CA PHE A 327 -5.99 -11.08 8.88
C PHE A 327 -6.56 -11.78 7.64
N THR A 328 -7.84 -11.60 7.31
CA THR A 328 -8.50 -12.28 6.18
C THR A 328 -7.76 -12.06 4.85
N ILE A 329 -7.23 -10.85 4.63
CA ILE A 329 -6.48 -10.54 3.40
C ILE A 329 -5.19 -11.37 3.32
N ALA A 330 -4.39 -11.38 4.39
CA ALA A 330 -3.18 -12.19 4.44
C ALA A 330 -3.50 -13.69 4.36
N ALA A 331 -4.57 -14.15 5.02
CA ALA A 331 -5.01 -15.54 4.98
C ALA A 331 -5.39 -15.99 3.56
N ARG A 332 -6.10 -15.16 2.79
CA ARG A 332 -6.43 -15.48 1.38
C ARG A 332 -5.17 -15.66 0.54
N THR A 333 -4.25 -14.69 0.58
CA THR A 333 -2.98 -14.81 -0.16
C THR A 333 -2.15 -16.00 0.33
N GLY A 334 -2.03 -16.18 1.64
CA GLY A 334 -1.25 -17.25 2.25
C GLY A 334 -1.79 -18.65 1.96
N SER A 335 -3.11 -18.85 1.88
CA SER A 335 -3.75 -20.13 1.54
C SER A 335 -3.39 -20.66 0.15
N ALA A 336 -2.84 -19.78 -0.67
CA ALA A 336 -2.46 -20.13 -1.99
C ALA A 336 -0.97 -20.40 -2.18
N ILE A 337 -0.16 -19.77 -1.35
CA ILE A 337 1.29 -19.96 -1.35
C ILE A 337 1.64 -21.14 -0.45
N TYR A 338 1.12 -21.17 0.77
CA TYR A 338 1.46 -22.14 1.80
C TYR A 338 0.36 -23.19 1.95
N LYS A 339 0.29 -24.10 0.97
CA LYS A 339 -0.75 -25.15 0.86
C LYS A 339 -0.78 -26.14 2.01
N ASP A 340 0.32 -26.25 2.76
CA ASP A 340 0.44 -27.11 3.94
C ASP A 340 -0.20 -26.51 5.20
N LEU A 341 -0.64 -25.26 5.18
CA LEU A 341 -1.23 -24.59 6.34
C LEU A 341 -2.76 -24.68 6.33
N ASN A 342 -3.33 -25.10 7.46
CA ASN A 342 -4.79 -25.11 7.62
C ASN A 342 -5.30 -23.70 7.97
N LEU A 343 -6.00 -23.10 7.01
CA LEU A 343 -6.62 -21.76 7.15
C LEU A 343 -8.15 -21.81 7.11
N GLN A 344 -8.76 -23.00 7.14
CA GLN A 344 -10.22 -23.11 7.09
C GLN A 344 -10.88 -22.38 8.27
N THR A 345 -10.30 -22.47 9.46
CA THR A 345 -10.84 -21.81 10.67
C THR A 345 -10.80 -20.28 10.58
N VAL A 346 -9.87 -19.73 9.79
CA VAL A 346 -9.78 -18.28 9.52
C VAL A 346 -10.75 -17.90 8.43
N LEU A 347 -10.73 -18.63 7.31
CA LEU A 347 -11.44 -18.23 6.10
C LEU A 347 -12.93 -18.58 6.15
N ALA A 348 -13.37 -19.64 6.82
CA ALA A 348 -14.73 -20.19 6.71
C ALA A 348 -15.84 -19.14 6.85
N LYS A 349 -15.72 -18.20 7.80
CA LYS A 349 -16.72 -17.14 8.03
C LYS A 349 -16.86 -16.19 6.83
N ASP A 350 -15.74 -15.82 6.21
CA ASP A 350 -15.70 -14.97 5.02
C ASP A 350 -15.75 -15.75 3.72
N HIS A 351 -15.53 -17.06 3.77
CA HIS A 351 -15.42 -17.93 2.62
C HIS A 351 -16.75 -18.02 1.91
N ALA A 352 -17.87 -18.13 2.63
CA ALA A 352 -19.19 -18.12 2.01
C ALA A 352 -19.43 -16.86 1.16
N ARG A 353 -19.09 -15.67 1.70
CA ARG A 353 -19.19 -14.40 0.95
C ARG A 353 -18.24 -14.37 -0.23
N PHE A 354 -17.02 -14.85 -0.06
CA PHE A 354 -16.03 -14.96 -1.14
C PHE A 354 -16.52 -15.88 -2.26
N MET A 355 -16.95 -17.10 -1.93
CA MET A 355 -17.50 -18.11 -2.86
C MET A 355 -18.78 -17.64 -3.56
N SER A 356 -19.59 -16.82 -2.90
CA SER A 356 -20.79 -16.23 -3.51
C SER A 356 -20.49 -15.06 -4.46
N GLY A 357 -19.23 -14.65 -4.63
CA GLY A 357 -18.86 -13.48 -5.42
C GLY A 357 -19.21 -12.15 -4.76
N ALA A 358 -19.49 -12.12 -3.45
CA ALA A 358 -19.82 -10.90 -2.73
C ALA A 358 -18.61 -9.99 -2.42
N TYR A 359 -17.39 -10.46 -2.73
CA TYR A 359 -16.14 -9.71 -2.55
C TYR A 359 -15.48 -9.42 -3.89
N SER A 360 -15.14 -8.15 -4.14
CA SER A 360 -14.38 -7.73 -5.32
C SER A 360 -12.99 -8.40 -5.40
N GLU A 361 -12.42 -8.74 -4.25
CA GLU A 361 -11.12 -9.40 -4.11
C GLU A 361 -11.11 -10.79 -4.73
N MET A 362 -12.27 -11.41 -4.97
CA MET A 362 -12.36 -12.68 -5.68
C MET A 362 -11.79 -12.57 -7.09
N LEU A 363 -11.98 -11.43 -7.77
CA LEU A 363 -11.47 -11.21 -9.12
C LEU A 363 -9.95 -11.03 -9.18
N THR A 364 -9.36 -10.50 -8.11
CA THR A 364 -7.93 -10.19 -8.04
C THR A 364 -7.13 -11.24 -7.26
N SER A 365 -7.81 -12.16 -6.57
CA SER A 365 -7.16 -13.28 -5.92
C SER A 365 -6.51 -14.15 -7.00
N ARG A 366 -5.23 -14.47 -6.82
CA ARG A 366 -4.48 -15.34 -7.74
C ARG A 366 -5.03 -16.77 -7.82
N TYR A 367 -5.90 -17.18 -6.89
CA TYR A 367 -6.10 -18.59 -6.58
C TYR A 367 -7.55 -18.97 -6.32
N TYR A 368 -8.45 -18.42 -7.15
CA TYR A 368 -9.80 -18.94 -7.32
C TYR A 368 -9.96 -19.55 -8.70
#